data_AF-A0A6P7SZJ8-F1
#
_entry.id   AF-A0A6P7SZJ8-F1
#
_cell.length_a   1.000
_cell.length_b   1.000
_cell.length_c   1.000
_cell.angle_alpha   90.00
_cell.angle_beta   90.00
_cell.angle_gamma   90.00
#
_symmetry.space_group_name_H-M   'P 1'
#
loop_
_entity.id
_entity.type
_entity.pdbx_description
1 polymer ?
#
loop_
_entity_poly.entity_id
_entity_poly.type
_entity_poly.pdbx_seq_one_letter_code
_entity_poly.pdbx_strand_id
1 'polypeptide(L)'
;MNEGKDNMKSSQIDVDGIMRTLGYTKYFHTTQFILISGSIIIASTNSFLYMFYALTPEYQCNNLTEFQFNQYNISINEVSVVYEKCSIDIINADKGLTTENRTLDCVNGYYYTTPVDKSIVSQWDLVCNTVGLAESTQTVYTLGQMNSGLLAPCLLEKFGRKPIRVSSHILLLVFNLVAAFSSSYWLFTIMRFLIGGAREVMPLYVIFTHVHT
;
A
#
# COMPACT_ATOMS: atom_id res chain seq x y z
N MET A 1 71.08 18.38 23.83
CA MET A 1 70.06 19.21 23.12
C MET A 1 68.94 18.27 22.75
N ASN A 2 67.83 18.25 23.50
CA ASN A 2 66.61 19.07 23.27
C ASN A 2 66.06 18.86 21.86
N GLU A 3 64.80 18.55 21.54
CA GLU A 3 63.45 18.54 22.16
C GLU A 3 62.64 17.51 21.30
N GLY A 4 61.55 16.84 21.69
CA GLY A 4 60.35 17.26 22.38
C GLY A 4 59.16 17.40 21.41
N LYS A 5 58.13 16.53 21.55
CA LYS A 5 56.72 16.67 21.09
C LYS A 5 56.45 16.58 19.56
N ASP A 6 55.43 15.89 19.04
CA ASP A 6 54.04 15.71 19.49
C ASP A 6 53.49 14.30 19.17
N ASN A 7 53.14 13.56 20.23
CA ASN A 7 52.18 12.46 20.12
C ASN A 7 50.78 13.07 20.13
N MET A 8 50.18 13.26 18.96
CA MET A 8 48.76 13.57 18.84
C MET A 8 47.95 12.30 19.16
N LYS A 9 47.85 12.02 20.45
CA LYS A 9 46.91 11.05 21.01
C LYS A 9 45.52 11.55 20.64
N SER A 10 44.87 10.88 19.70
CA SER A 10 43.45 11.03 19.43
C SER A 10 42.74 11.08 20.78
N SER A 11 42.08 12.20 21.07
CA SER A 11 41.29 12.35 22.29
C SER A 11 40.14 11.36 22.18
N GLN A 12 40.37 10.14 22.65
CA GLN A 12 39.35 9.13 22.83
C GLN A 12 38.44 9.67 23.93
N ILE A 13 37.39 10.36 23.50
CA ILE A 13 36.35 10.88 24.37
C ILE A 13 35.77 9.65 25.07
N ASP A 14 35.93 9.58 26.40
CA ASP A 14 35.41 8.50 27.23
C ASP A 14 33.89 8.62 27.32
N VAL A 15 33.21 8.15 26.27
CA VAL A 15 31.75 8.19 26.13
C VAL A 15 31.10 7.41 27.28
N ASP A 16 31.72 6.32 27.74
CA ASP A 16 31.26 5.54 28.89
C ASP A 16 31.36 6.31 30.20
N GLY A 17 32.43 7.08 30.39
CA GLY A 17 32.60 8.02 31.51
C GLY A 17 31.55 9.13 31.50
N ILE A 18 31.26 9.71 30.33
CA ILE A 18 30.25 10.76 30.14
C ILE A 18 28.83 10.22 30.36
N MET A 19 28.52 9.03 29.85
CA MET A 19 27.25 8.32 30.13
C MET A 19 27.08 8.04 31.63
N ARG A 20 28.16 7.67 32.32
CA ARG A 20 28.15 7.49 33.78
C ARG A 20 27.93 8.81 34.53
N THR A 21 28.43 9.94 34.03
CA THR A 21 28.25 11.26 34.68
C THR A 21 26.89 11.89 34.42
N LEU A 22 26.27 11.61 33.27
CA LEU A 22 24.92 12.10 32.94
C LEU A 22 23.78 11.37 33.68
N GLY A 23 24.09 10.25 34.35
CA GLY A 23 23.09 9.43 35.03
C GLY A 23 22.25 8.63 34.03
N TYR A 24 22.01 7.36 34.35
CA TYR A 24 21.25 6.44 33.52
C TYR A 24 19.88 7.06 33.21
N THR A 25 19.68 7.54 31.98
CA THR A 25 18.44 8.20 31.53
C THR A 25 17.36 7.15 31.22
N LYS A 26 17.17 6.20 32.15
CA LYS A 26 16.28 5.05 32.04
C LYS A 26 14.89 5.50 31.60
N TYR A 27 14.37 6.56 32.22
CA TYR A 27 13.03 7.08 31.91
C TYR A 27 12.95 7.69 30.50
N PHE A 28 13.95 8.43 30.04
CA PHE A 28 13.91 9.04 28.71
C PHE A 28 13.95 7.99 27.60
N HIS A 29 14.88 7.04 27.68
CA HIS A 29 15.00 5.95 26.70
C HIS A 29 13.81 4.99 26.75
N THR A 30 13.30 4.67 27.95
CA THR A 30 12.09 3.85 28.10
C THR A 30 10.86 4.56 27.55
N THR A 31 10.67 5.86 27.83
CA THR A 31 9.55 6.63 27.28
C THR A 31 9.63 6.73 25.74
N GLN A 32 10.82 6.94 25.17
CA GLN A 32 10.98 6.94 23.71
C GLN A 32 10.67 5.58 23.09
N PHE A 33 11.15 4.49 23.69
CA PHE A 33 10.87 3.14 23.22
C PHE A 33 9.37 2.81 23.22
N ILE A 34 8.64 3.22 24.27
CA ILE A 34 7.19 3.02 24.37
C ILE A 34 6.46 3.82 23.27
N LEU A 35 6.85 5.07 23.02
CA LEU A 35 6.24 5.91 21.98
C LEU A 35 6.46 5.35 20.56
N ILE A 36 7.65 4.81 20.30
CA ILE A 36 8.00 4.20 19.01
C ILE A 36 7.20 2.90 18.82
N SER A 37 7.18 2.05 19.85
CA SER A 37 6.44 0.80 19.82
C SER A 37 4.94 1.04 19.59
N GLY A 38 4.35 2.04 20.25
CA GLY A 38 2.96 2.44 20.01
C GLY A 38 2.71 2.89 18.57
N SER A 39 3.64 3.67 18.00
CA SER A 39 3.54 4.13 16.60
C SER A 39 3.64 2.97 15.60
N ILE A 40 4.54 2.00 15.85
CA ILE A 40 4.70 0.80 15.02
C ILE A 40 3.45 -0.07 15.09
N ILE A 41 2.82 -0.23 16.27
CA ILE A 41 1.58 -0.98 16.41
C ILE A 41 0.47 -0.35 15.57
N ILE A 42 0.26 0.97 15.68
CA ILE A 42 -0.75 1.69 14.87
C ILE A 42 -0.45 1.55 13.37
N ALA A 43 0.81 1.66 12.97
CA ALA A 43 1.22 1.46 11.57
C ALA A 43 0.93 0.03 11.09
N SER A 44 1.21 -0.97 11.93
CA SER A 44 0.96 -2.38 11.64
C SER A 44 -0.53 -2.66 11.47
N THR A 45 -1.38 -2.10 12.34
CA THR A 45 -2.84 -2.22 12.22
C THR A 45 -3.34 -1.66 10.90
N ASN A 46 -2.80 -0.53 10.42
CA ASN A 46 -3.16 0.01 9.10
C ASN A 46 -2.77 -0.94 7.94
N SER A 47 -1.60 -1.58 8.03
CA SER A 47 -1.17 -2.57 7.04
C SER A 47 -2.06 -3.83 7.05
N PHE A 48 -2.50 -4.30 8.22
CA PHE A 48 -3.42 -5.43 8.32
C PHE A 48 -4.83 -5.07 7.84
N LEU A 49 -5.31 -3.86 8.14
CA LEU A 49 -6.60 -3.38 7.65
C LEU A 49 -6.70 -3.41 6.13
N TYR A 50 -5.57 -3.20 5.42
CA TYR A 50 -5.53 -3.28 3.97
C TYR A 50 -6.08 -4.60 3.41
N MET A 51 -5.78 -5.73 4.06
CA MET A 51 -6.29 -7.05 3.64
C MET A 51 -7.82 -7.12 3.65
N PHE A 52 -8.46 -6.43 4.60
CA PHE A 52 -9.92 -6.38 4.67
C PHE A 52 -10.52 -5.46 3.60
N TYR A 53 -9.87 -4.33 3.32
CA TYR A 53 -10.29 -3.43 2.24
C TYR A 53 -10.05 -4.00 0.84
N ALA A 54 -9.07 -4.91 0.69
CA ALA A 54 -8.73 -5.58 -0.55
C ALA A 54 -9.47 -6.91 -0.78
N LEU A 55 -10.42 -7.26 0.09
CA LEU A 55 -11.25 -8.44 -0.12
C LEU A 55 -12.06 -8.27 -1.41
N THR A 56 -12.02 -9.29 -2.27
CA THR A 56 -12.88 -9.37 -3.45
C THR A 56 -14.30 -9.74 -3.01
N PRO A 57 -15.29 -8.83 -3.11
CA PRO A 57 -16.68 -9.18 -2.77
C PRO A 57 -17.25 -10.16 -3.79
N GLU A 58 -18.44 -10.71 -3.53
CA GLU A 58 -19.16 -11.46 -4.56
C GLU A 58 -19.61 -10.53 -5.70
N TYR A 59 -19.30 -10.94 -6.92
CA TYR A 59 -19.58 -10.21 -8.14
C TYR A 59 -20.10 -11.12 -9.25
N GLN A 60 -20.84 -10.56 -10.19
CA GLN A 60 -21.38 -11.19 -11.39
C GLN A 60 -21.30 -10.21 -12.57
N CYS A 61 -21.34 -10.68 -13.82
CA CYS A 61 -21.48 -9.76 -14.96
C CYS A 61 -22.78 -8.94 -14.82
N ASN A 62 -22.73 -7.68 -15.24
CA ASN A 62 -23.92 -6.84 -15.28
C ASN A 62 -24.87 -7.27 -16.41
N ASN A 63 -26.16 -6.96 -16.26
CA ASN A 63 -27.19 -7.33 -17.23
C ASN A 63 -26.93 -6.71 -18.61
N LEU A 64 -27.25 -7.46 -19.67
CA LEU A 64 -27.22 -6.97 -21.05
C LEU A 64 -28.34 -5.93 -21.27
N THR A 65 -28.07 -4.94 -22.12
CA THR A 65 -29.07 -3.95 -22.55
C THR A 65 -29.89 -4.47 -23.73
N GLU A 66 -31.11 -3.93 -23.94
CA GLU A 66 -31.97 -4.30 -25.09
C GLU A 66 -31.24 -4.19 -26.44
N PHE A 67 -30.39 -3.18 -26.61
CA PHE A 67 -29.57 -3.02 -27.81
C PHE A 67 -28.59 -4.18 -28.02
N GLN A 68 -27.95 -4.65 -26.94
CA GLN A 68 -27.03 -5.78 -27.01
C GLN A 68 -27.73 -7.10 -27.25
N PHE A 69 -28.92 -7.31 -26.69
CA PHE A 69 -29.75 -8.47 -27.05
C PHE A 69 -29.98 -8.55 -28.55
N ASN A 70 -30.30 -7.41 -29.19
CA ASN A 70 -30.47 -7.35 -30.64
C ASN A 70 -29.14 -7.53 -31.40
N GLN A 71 -28.05 -6.90 -30.94
CA GLN A 71 -26.72 -7.01 -31.57
C GLN A 71 -26.19 -8.45 -31.59
N TYR A 72 -26.40 -9.20 -30.52
CA TYR A 72 -25.99 -10.60 -30.41
C TYR A 72 -27.06 -11.59 -30.91
N ASN A 73 -28.18 -11.07 -31.43
CA ASN A 73 -29.33 -11.84 -31.93
C ASN A 73 -29.87 -12.84 -30.90
N ILE A 74 -29.95 -12.41 -29.63
CA ILE A 74 -30.42 -13.20 -28.49
C ILE A 74 -31.91 -12.92 -28.30
N SER A 75 -32.75 -13.94 -28.50
CA SER A 75 -34.19 -13.88 -28.19
C SER A 75 -34.46 -14.45 -26.80
N ILE A 76 -35.00 -13.62 -25.89
CA ILE A 76 -35.27 -13.97 -24.48
C ILE A 76 -36.23 -15.17 -24.35
N ASN A 77 -37.02 -15.46 -25.38
CA ASN A 77 -38.02 -16.53 -25.36
C ASN A 77 -37.48 -17.91 -25.73
N GLU A 78 -36.28 -18.00 -26.32
CA GLU A 78 -35.70 -19.26 -26.84
C GLU A 78 -34.37 -19.62 -26.14
N VAL A 79 -33.79 -18.68 -25.40
CA VAL A 79 -32.42 -18.75 -24.91
C VAL A 79 -32.34 -18.37 -23.43
N SER A 80 -31.70 -19.20 -22.61
CA SER A 80 -31.38 -18.83 -21.21
C SER A 80 -30.00 -18.19 -21.14
N VAL A 81 -29.92 -17.03 -20.49
CA VAL A 81 -28.68 -16.28 -20.26
C VAL A 81 -28.27 -16.46 -18.82
N VAL A 82 -27.07 -17.00 -18.60
CA VAL A 82 -26.48 -17.20 -17.28
C VAL A 82 -25.32 -16.23 -17.12
N TYR A 83 -25.42 -15.36 -16.12
CA TYR A 83 -24.38 -14.39 -15.79
C TYR A 83 -23.41 -15.01 -14.78
N GLU A 84 -22.21 -15.37 -15.24
CA GLU A 84 -21.15 -15.86 -14.37
C GLU A 84 -20.25 -14.71 -13.90
N LYS A 85 -19.17 -15.04 -13.17
CA LYS A 85 -18.25 -14.07 -12.60
C LYS A 85 -17.41 -13.35 -13.67
N CYS A 86 -17.09 -14.03 -14.77
CA CYS A 86 -16.20 -13.50 -15.82
C CYS A 86 -16.68 -13.74 -17.25
N SER A 87 -17.83 -14.38 -17.41
CA SER A 87 -18.40 -14.74 -18.70
C SER A 87 -19.92 -14.71 -18.61
N ILE A 88 -20.55 -14.43 -19.74
CA ILE A 88 -21.99 -14.54 -19.95
C ILE A 88 -22.20 -15.74 -20.86
N ASP A 89 -22.89 -16.74 -20.33
CA ASP A 89 -23.16 -17.98 -21.04
C ASP A 89 -24.57 -17.94 -21.62
N ILE A 90 -24.65 -18.19 -22.92
CA ILE A 90 -25.88 -18.15 -23.71
C ILE A 90 -26.21 -19.59 -24.11
N ILE A 91 -27.28 -20.14 -23.52
CA ILE A 91 -27.69 -21.52 -23.71
C ILE A 91 -28.98 -21.52 -24.55
N ASN A 92 -28.90 -22.09 -25.75
CA ASN A 92 -30.08 -22.24 -26.61
C ASN A 92 -30.88 -23.47 -26.17
N ALA A 93 -32.19 -23.30 -25.94
CA ALA A 93 -33.07 -24.37 -25.45
C ALA A 93 -33.55 -25.31 -26.57
N ASP A 94 -33.20 -25.05 -27.83
CA ASP A 94 -33.69 -25.84 -28.96
C ASP A 94 -33.02 -27.21 -29.11
N LYS A 95 -33.88 -28.22 -29.23
CA LYS A 95 -33.57 -29.64 -29.23
C LYS A 95 -32.88 -30.09 -30.52
N GLY A 96 -31.72 -30.70 -30.37
CA GLY A 96 -31.22 -31.73 -31.29
C GLY A 96 -29.98 -31.34 -32.10
N LEU A 97 -28.85 -31.88 -31.66
CA LEU A 97 -27.56 -31.96 -32.36
C LEU A 97 -26.80 -30.63 -32.48
N THR A 98 -25.78 -30.51 -31.62
CA THR A 98 -24.85 -29.38 -31.38
C THR A 98 -25.47 -28.18 -30.67
N THR A 99 -25.52 -28.23 -29.35
CA THR A 99 -25.68 -27.03 -28.50
C THR A 99 -24.44 -26.15 -28.68
N GLU A 100 -24.50 -25.17 -29.57
CA GLU A 100 -23.50 -24.12 -29.64
C GLU A 100 -23.70 -23.18 -28.43
N ASN A 101 -23.07 -23.52 -27.31
CA ASN A 101 -22.97 -22.60 -26.18
C ASN A 101 -22.07 -21.44 -26.60
N ARG A 102 -22.63 -20.23 -26.61
CA ARG A 102 -21.85 -19.01 -26.85
C ARG A 102 -21.48 -18.41 -25.51
N THR A 103 -20.18 -18.15 -25.34
CA THR A 103 -19.65 -17.45 -24.18
C THR A 103 -19.22 -16.06 -24.60
N LEU A 104 -19.65 -15.05 -23.85
CA LEU A 104 -19.27 -13.65 -24.07
C LEU A 104 -18.55 -13.11 -22.83
N ASP A 105 -17.62 -12.19 -23.03
CA ASP A 105 -17.04 -11.43 -21.94
C ASP A 105 -18.06 -10.42 -21.36
N CYS A 106 -17.91 -10.03 -20.09
CA CYS A 106 -18.78 -9.03 -19.46
C CYS A 106 -18.63 -7.66 -20.15
N VAL A 107 -19.55 -7.30 -21.04
CA VAL A 107 -19.52 -6.03 -21.80
C VAL A 107 -19.98 -4.81 -21.02
N ASN A 108 -20.87 -4.98 -20.03
CA ASN A 108 -21.46 -3.88 -19.26
C ASN A 108 -20.84 -3.73 -17.85
N GLY A 109 -19.62 -4.25 -17.67
CA GLY A 109 -18.95 -4.28 -16.38
C GLY A 109 -19.55 -5.32 -15.42
N TYR A 110 -19.35 -5.08 -14.13
CA TYR A 110 -19.66 -6.03 -13.06
C TYR A 110 -20.69 -5.47 -12.08
N TYR A 111 -21.55 -6.35 -11.59
CA TYR A 111 -22.45 -6.09 -10.49
C TYR A 111 -21.90 -6.73 -9.21
N TYR A 112 -21.80 -5.96 -8.14
CA TYR A 112 -21.31 -6.41 -6.84
C TYR A 112 -22.46 -6.50 -5.84
N THR A 113 -22.53 -7.62 -5.09
CA THR A 113 -23.57 -7.81 -4.06
C THR A 113 -23.40 -6.85 -2.88
N THR A 114 -22.16 -6.44 -2.61
CA THR A 114 -21.84 -5.41 -1.61
C THR A 114 -21.72 -4.03 -2.26
N PRO A 115 -21.95 -2.93 -1.52
CA PRO A 115 -21.74 -1.59 -2.04
C PRO A 115 -20.34 -1.41 -2.63
N VAL A 116 -20.28 -0.79 -3.81
CA VAL A 116 -19.06 -0.62 -4.62
C VAL A 116 -17.94 0.11 -3.86
N ASP A 117 -18.30 0.96 -2.89
CA ASP A 117 -17.35 1.78 -2.13
C ASP A 117 -16.70 1.07 -0.94
N LYS A 118 -17.04 -0.21 -0.68
CA LYS A 118 -16.50 -0.93 0.48
C LYS A 118 -15.14 -1.57 0.23
N SER A 119 -14.77 -1.83 -1.03
CA SER A 119 -13.54 -2.52 -1.40
C SER A 119 -12.80 -1.79 -2.51
N ILE A 120 -11.46 -1.81 -2.44
CA ILE A 120 -10.60 -1.34 -3.54
C ILE A 120 -10.88 -2.12 -4.83
N VAL A 121 -11.28 -3.39 -4.72
CA VAL A 121 -11.56 -4.24 -5.88
C VAL A 121 -12.77 -3.73 -6.64
N SER A 122 -13.87 -3.44 -5.94
CA SER A 122 -15.11 -2.98 -6.56
C SER A 122 -15.03 -1.53 -7.04
N GLN A 123 -14.22 -0.68 -6.38
CA GLN A 123 -14.06 0.71 -6.79
C GLN A 123 -13.42 0.89 -8.18
N TRP A 124 -12.52 -0.02 -8.57
CA TRP A 124 -11.79 0.05 -9.85
C TRP A 124 -11.95 -1.19 -10.73
N ASP A 125 -12.97 -2.03 -10.47
CA ASP A 125 -13.27 -3.25 -11.22
C ASP A 125 -12.06 -4.18 -11.43
N LEU A 126 -11.31 -4.43 -10.35
CA LEU A 126 -10.07 -5.21 -10.35
C LEU A 126 -10.34 -6.74 -10.34
N VAL A 127 -11.19 -7.22 -11.25
CA VAL A 127 -11.64 -8.62 -11.36
C VAL A 127 -11.25 -9.27 -12.69
N CYS A 128 -11.47 -10.59 -12.79
CA CYS A 128 -11.15 -11.44 -13.96
C CYS A 128 -9.70 -11.31 -14.47
N ASN A 129 -9.47 -10.50 -15.51
CA ASN A 129 -8.13 -10.30 -16.10
C ASN A 129 -7.19 -9.48 -15.21
N THR A 130 -7.72 -8.82 -14.19
CA THR A 130 -6.98 -7.91 -13.30
C THR A 130 -6.89 -8.41 -11.86
N VAL A 131 -7.20 -9.69 -11.64
CA VAL A 131 -7.08 -10.36 -10.33
C VAL A 131 -5.61 -10.32 -9.90
N GLY A 132 -5.33 -9.59 -8.83
CA GLY A 132 -3.97 -9.40 -8.28
C GLY A 132 -3.49 -7.96 -8.27
N LEU A 133 -4.12 -7.03 -9.01
CA LEU A 133 -3.78 -5.60 -8.94
C LEU A 133 -4.15 -4.97 -7.58
N ALA A 134 -5.19 -5.48 -6.92
CA ALA A 134 -5.50 -5.09 -5.55
C ALA A 134 -4.39 -5.54 -4.58
N GLU A 135 -3.86 -6.75 -4.71
CA GLU A 135 -2.78 -7.27 -3.87
C GLU A 135 -1.44 -6.57 -4.18
N SER A 136 -1.17 -6.31 -5.45
CA SER A 136 0.07 -5.67 -5.90
C SER A 136 0.25 -4.28 -5.28
N THR A 137 -0.83 -3.57 -4.97
CA THR A 137 -0.78 -2.28 -4.30
C THR A 137 -0.16 -2.37 -2.90
N GLN A 138 -0.40 -3.46 -2.16
CA GLN A 138 0.25 -3.71 -0.87
C GLN A 138 1.74 -4.01 -1.05
N THR A 139 2.09 -4.77 -2.09
CA THR A 139 3.47 -5.07 -2.44
C THR A 139 4.21 -3.78 -2.80
N VAL A 140 3.62 -2.90 -3.62
CA VAL A 140 4.19 -1.60 -4.00
C VAL A 140 4.37 -0.70 -2.78
N TYR A 141 3.38 -0.62 -1.89
CA TYR A 141 3.53 0.09 -0.62
C TYR A 141 4.73 -0.43 0.18
N THR A 142 4.89 -1.75 0.24
CA THR A 142 6.00 -2.41 0.95
C THR A 142 7.35 -2.15 0.30
N LEU A 143 7.42 -2.17 -1.03
CA LEU A 143 8.60 -1.77 -1.78
C LEU A 143 8.98 -0.32 -1.49
N GLY A 144 8.01 0.59 -1.35
CA GLY A 144 8.25 1.97 -0.92
C GLY A 144 8.96 2.04 0.44
N GLN A 145 8.50 1.25 1.42
CA GLN A 145 9.14 1.15 2.74
C GLN A 145 10.59 0.64 2.62
N MET A 146 10.83 -0.40 1.81
CA MET A 146 12.17 -0.97 1.59
C MET A 146 13.14 0.05 0.97
N ASN A 147 12.70 0.78 -0.04
CA ASN A 147 13.52 1.80 -0.70
C ASN A 147 13.87 2.95 0.26
N SER A 148 12.93 3.35 1.12
CA SER A 148 13.20 4.33 2.17
C SER A 148 14.26 3.84 3.17
N GLY A 149 14.24 2.55 3.53
CA GLY A 149 15.30 1.90 4.31
C GLY A 149 16.72 2.22 3.85
N LEU A 150 16.93 2.15 2.54
CA LEU A 150 18.23 2.34 1.91
C LEU A 150 18.60 3.83 1.77
N LEU A 151 17.61 4.69 1.53
CA LEU A 151 17.82 6.12 1.25
C LEU A 151 17.84 7.00 2.51
N ALA A 152 17.15 6.59 3.57
CA ALA A 152 17.03 7.37 4.80
C ALA A 152 18.38 7.73 5.45
N PRO A 153 19.40 6.83 5.54
CA PRO A 153 20.72 7.17 6.06
C PRO A 153 21.32 8.42 5.40
N CYS A 154 21.38 8.44 4.08
CA CYS A 154 21.96 9.54 3.31
C CYS A 154 21.16 10.84 3.44
N LEU A 155 19.82 10.73 3.49
CA LEU A 155 18.94 11.90 3.63
C LEU A 155 19.08 12.56 5.01
N LEU A 156 19.22 11.75 6.06
CA LEU A 156 19.39 12.22 7.44
C LEU A 156 20.70 12.98 7.63
N GLU A 157 21.77 12.49 7.04
CA GLU A 157 23.09 13.12 7.06
C GLU A 157 23.08 14.48 6.34
N LYS A 158 22.37 14.57 5.20
CA LYS A 158 22.38 15.77 4.36
C LYS A 158 21.43 16.88 4.83
N PHE A 159 20.22 16.53 5.29
CA PHE A 159 19.18 17.50 5.62
C PHE A 159 19.05 17.81 7.12
N GLY A 160 19.78 17.07 7.97
CA GLY A 160 19.78 17.28 9.41
C GLY A 160 18.55 16.72 10.13
N ARG A 161 18.67 16.55 11.45
CA ARG A 161 17.75 15.73 12.25
C ARG A 161 16.33 16.30 12.46
N LYS A 162 16.19 17.62 12.64
CA LYS A 162 14.89 18.23 12.97
C LYS A 162 13.95 18.48 11.78
N PRO A 163 14.39 19.03 10.64
CA PRO A 163 13.48 19.39 9.55
C PRO A 163 12.90 18.16 8.83
N ILE A 164 13.67 17.07 8.74
CA ILE A 164 13.24 15.86 8.02
C ILE A 164 12.02 15.18 8.68
N ARG A 165 11.91 15.24 10.01
CA ARG A 165 10.78 14.67 10.76
C ARG A 165 9.47 15.38 10.45
N VAL A 166 9.51 16.71 10.42
CA VAL A 166 8.32 17.52 10.17
C VAL A 166 7.94 17.44 8.69
N SER A 167 8.93 17.51 7.79
CA SER A 167 8.73 17.40 6.35
C SER A 167 8.09 16.06 5.96
N SER A 168 8.53 14.94 6.52
CA SER A 168 7.96 13.62 6.19
C SER A 168 6.48 13.50 6.57
N HIS A 169 6.07 14.07 7.71
CA HIS A 169 4.67 14.06 8.13
C HIS A 169 3.80 14.97 7.26
N ILE A 170 4.32 16.13 6.84
CA ILE A 170 3.62 17.01 5.90
C ILE A 170 3.43 16.31 4.56
N LEU A 171 4.49 15.71 4.01
CA LEU A 171 4.42 14.94 2.75
C LEU A 171 3.44 13.78 2.87
N LEU A 172 3.46 13.08 4.00
CA LEU A 172 2.53 11.99 4.26
C LEU A 172 1.07 12.46 4.22
N LEU A 173 0.74 13.57 4.87
CA LEU A 173 -0.60 14.14 4.85
C LEU A 173 -1.03 14.49 3.43
N VAL A 174 -0.16 15.16 2.68
CA VAL A 174 -0.43 15.55 1.28
C VAL A 174 -0.68 14.31 0.43
N PHE A 175 0.21 13.31 0.46
CA PHE A 175 0.04 12.11 -0.36
C PHE A 175 -1.19 11.28 0.01
N ASN A 176 -1.55 11.20 1.30
CA ASN A 176 -2.78 10.52 1.71
C ASN A 176 -4.03 11.25 1.21
N LEU A 177 -4.05 12.59 1.23
CA LEU A 177 -5.15 13.36 0.66
C LEU A 177 -5.25 13.13 -0.85
N VAL A 178 -4.14 13.18 -1.57
CA VAL A 178 -4.13 12.91 -3.02
C VAL A 178 -4.60 11.48 -3.32
N ALA A 179 -4.19 10.50 -2.53
CA ALA A 179 -4.64 9.12 -2.67
C ALA A 179 -6.14 8.95 -2.35
N ALA A 180 -6.69 9.71 -1.41
CA ALA A 180 -8.11 9.65 -1.08
C ALA A 180 -9.01 10.19 -2.20
N PHE A 181 -8.53 11.20 -2.94
CA PHE A 181 -9.27 11.82 -4.06
C PHE A 181 -8.88 11.25 -5.44
N SER A 182 -8.06 10.20 -5.50
CA SER A 182 -7.62 9.66 -6.79
C SER A 182 -8.74 8.88 -7.48
N SER A 183 -9.07 9.26 -8.72
CA SER A 183 -10.01 8.53 -9.57
C SER A 183 -9.36 7.38 -10.35
N SER A 184 -8.04 7.39 -10.51
CA SER A 184 -7.29 6.37 -11.25
C SER A 184 -6.52 5.43 -10.32
N TYR A 185 -6.64 4.13 -10.57
CA TYR A 185 -5.89 3.07 -9.88
C TYR A 185 -4.36 3.31 -9.93
N TRP A 186 -3.81 3.71 -11.08
CA TRP A 186 -2.36 3.91 -11.22
C TRP A 186 -1.84 5.05 -10.35
N LEU A 187 -2.60 6.16 -10.29
CA LEU A 187 -2.26 7.29 -9.43
C LEU A 187 -2.31 6.87 -7.96
N PHE A 188 -3.34 6.13 -7.57
CA PHE A 188 -3.46 5.58 -6.23
C PHE A 188 -2.24 4.73 -5.85
N THR A 189 -1.83 3.80 -6.72
CA THR A 189 -0.69 2.90 -6.49
C THR A 189 0.64 3.64 -6.38
N ILE A 190 0.87 4.66 -7.21
CA ILE A 190 2.07 5.51 -7.10
C ILE A 190 2.06 6.29 -5.78
N MET A 191 0.91 6.87 -5.39
CA MET A 191 0.82 7.56 -4.10
C MET A 191 1.06 6.60 -2.94
N ARG A 192 0.57 5.35 -3.00
CA ARG A 192 0.85 4.32 -2.01
C ARG A 192 2.35 4.02 -1.88
N PHE A 193 3.10 3.97 -2.98
CA PHE A 193 4.56 3.84 -2.94
C PHE A 193 5.21 4.99 -2.16
N LEU A 194 4.84 6.24 -2.48
CA LEU A 194 5.40 7.43 -1.83
C LEU A 194 5.02 7.52 -0.35
N ILE A 195 3.77 7.16 0.00
CA ILE A 195 3.28 7.06 1.39
C ILE A 195 4.12 6.04 2.16
N GLY A 196 4.33 4.84 1.61
CA GLY A 196 5.15 3.80 2.24
C GLY A 196 6.57 4.28 2.52
N GLY A 197 7.19 4.97 1.57
CA GLY A 197 8.50 5.58 1.76
C GLY A 197 8.50 6.64 2.86
N ALA A 198 7.59 7.63 2.79
CA ALA A 198 7.53 8.72 3.76
C ALA A 198 7.27 8.25 5.20
N ARG A 199 6.55 7.14 5.38
CA ARG A 199 6.28 6.50 6.68
C ARG A 199 7.53 5.90 7.30
N GLU A 200 8.29 5.12 6.54
CA GLU A 200 9.39 4.31 7.06
C GLU A 200 10.65 5.13 7.40
N VAL A 201 10.76 6.38 6.91
CA VAL A 201 11.85 7.30 7.29
C VAL A 201 11.88 7.58 8.82
N MET A 202 10.73 7.52 9.50
CA MET A 202 10.61 7.86 10.93
C MET A 202 11.34 6.88 11.88
N PRO A 203 11.12 5.56 11.84
CA PRO A 203 11.84 4.63 12.73
C PRO A 203 13.36 4.64 12.49
N LEU A 204 13.80 4.77 11.24
CA LEU A 204 15.22 4.82 10.86
C LEU A 204 15.93 6.02 11.47
N TYR A 205 15.26 7.18 11.49
CA TYR A 205 15.77 8.37 12.19
C TYR A 205 16.15 8.04 13.64
N VAL A 206 15.32 7.29 14.37
CA VAL A 206 15.56 7.02 15.79
C VAL A 206 16.72 6.06 16.00
N ILE A 207 16.85 5.04 15.15
CA ILE A 207 17.99 4.10 15.18
C ILE A 207 19.30 4.86 14.94
N PHE A 208 19.35 5.72 13.91
CA PHE A 208 20.50 6.60 13.68
C PHE A 208 20.75 7.56 14.85
N THR A 209 19.71 7.95 15.59
CA THR A 209 19.89 8.74 16.80
C THR A 209 20.54 8.02 17.95
N HIS A 210 20.26 6.73 18.10
CA HIS A 210 20.80 5.87 19.14
C HIS A 210 22.21 5.35 18.84
N VAL A 211 22.56 5.15 17.57
CA VAL A 211 23.90 4.65 17.17
C VAL A 211 24.99 5.72 17.26
N HIS A 212 24.62 7.01 17.18
CA HIS A 212 25.55 8.14 17.20
C HIS A 212 25.57 8.93 18.53
N THR A 213 25.02 8.37 19.60
CA THR A 213 25.15 8.86 20.98
C THR A 213 25.91 7.86 21.81
#